data_AF-A0A3D6EB27-F1
#
_entry.id   AF-A0A3D6EB27-F1
#
_cell.length_a   1.000
_cell.length_b   1.000
_cell.length_c   1.000
_cell.angle_alpha   90.00
_cell.angle_beta   90.00
_cell.angle_gamma   90.00
#
_symmetry.space_group_name_H-M   'P 1'
#
loop_
_entity.id
_entity.type
_entity.pdbx_description
1 polymer ?
#
loop_
_entity_poly.entity_id
_entity_poly.type
_entity_poly.pdbx_seq_one_letter_code
_entity_poly.pdbx_strand_id
1 'polypeptide(L)'
;MKKIFVILLLVYGCVGGYAQITYKMQLRDFNRAALDSYPQRVISFQQTDSICHVTIQSSSVMADTSLLKVVKSAVVDPGLSYPSDVLPFLEPTSLIDYRLPELQTIADTLLGNEKNVWSIIWKGLKFASTYIEVFDDSLAMEIDKGNSFTADIATILRRRKGTCSEYTNLFIALMRSKSVPCRFITGYVYYPPQITGGTHAWAECYVNGVGWIPVDPQAGQLGFPVEIKLFAGKDYPDCGIKDLSDIVPLSIEIENDTYSRYKK
;
A
#
# COMPACT_ATOMS: atom_id res chain seq x y z
N MET A 1 5.93 -29.89 11.38
CA MET A 1 6.57 -28.73 12.04
C MET A 1 7.10 -27.78 10.97
N LYS A 2 6.24 -26.88 10.46
CA LYS A 2 6.67 -25.79 9.55
C LYS A 2 6.89 -24.55 10.42
N LYS A 3 8.16 -24.18 10.62
CA LYS A 3 8.52 -22.91 11.27
C LYS A 3 8.15 -21.79 10.29
N ILE A 4 7.03 -21.11 10.56
CA ILE A 4 6.67 -19.87 9.88
C ILE A 4 7.59 -18.81 10.49
N PHE A 5 8.54 -18.34 9.67
CA PHE A 5 9.51 -17.33 10.07
C PHE A 5 8.79 -16.01 10.28
N VAL A 6 8.79 -15.54 11.52
CA VAL A 6 8.56 -14.14 11.90
C VAL A 6 9.52 -13.29 11.06
N ILE A 7 8.98 -12.52 10.11
CA ILE A 7 9.76 -11.57 9.32
C ILE A 7 10.10 -10.42 10.26
N LEU A 8 11.28 -10.53 10.88
CA LEU A 8 11.97 -9.39 11.45
C LEU A 8 12.25 -8.44 10.27
N LEU A 9 11.40 -7.43 10.11
CA LEU A 9 11.58 -6.31 9.17
C LEU A 9 12.84 -5.54 9.58
N LEU A 10 14.01 -6.10 9.25
CA LEU A 10 15.27 -5.43 9.41
C LEU A 10 15.32 -4.27 8.43
N VAL A 11 15.45 -3.10 9.04
CA VAL A 11 15.84 -1.81 8.50
C VAL A 11 17.06 -1.96 7.58
N TYR A 12 16.84 -2.39 6.36
CA TYR A 12 17.78 -2.16 5.26
C TYR A 12 17.19 -1.02 4.45
N GLY A 13 17.75 0.17 4.68
CA GLY A 13 17.43 1.36 3.90
C GLY A 13 17.63 1.05 2.41
N CYS A 14 16.54 0.78 1.71
CA CYS A 14 16.54 0.60 0.28
C CYS A 14 16.53 2.00 -0.35
N VAL A 15 17.71 2.59 -0.50
CA VAL A 15 17.87 3.91 -1.13
C VAL A 15 17.95 3.78 -2.66
N GLY A 16 17.87 2.57 -3.22
CA GLY A 16 17.80 2.31 -4.66
C GLY A 16 16.46 1.68 -5.06
N GLY A 17 15.55 2.45 -5.65
CA GLY A 17 14.36 1.90 -6.30
C GLY A 17 14.75 1.06 -7.53
N TYR A 18 13.90 0.10 -7.91
CA TYR A 18 14.03 -0.58 -9.20
C TYR A 18 13.53 0.34 -10.33
N ALA A 19 14.25 0.38 -11.45
CA ALA A 19 13.79 1.17 -12.60
C ALA A 19 12.51 0.57 -13.17
N GLN A 20 12.59 -0.73 -13.51
CA GLN A 20 11.46 -1.52 -13.97
C GLN A 20 11.65 -2.99 -13.60
N ILE A 21 10.54 -3.66 -13.29
CA ILE A 21 10.46 -5.12 -13.14
C ILE A 21 9.26 -5.60 -13.95
N THR A 22 9.43 -6.72 -14.67
CA THR A 22 8.35 -7.35 -15.43
C THR A 22 7.97 -8.67 -14.76
N TYR A 23 6.67 -8.84 -14.51
CA TYR A 23 6.10 -10.03 -13.91
C TYR A 23 5.17 -10.70 -14.90
N LYS A 24 5.36 -12.00 -15.09
CA LYS A 24 4.41 -12.89 -15.75
C LYS A 24 3.72 -13.73 -14.69
N MET A 25 2.40 -13.69 -14.64
CA MET A 25 1.64 -14.26 -13.54
C MET A 25 0.41 -15.01 -14.04
N GLN A 26 0.01 -15.99 -13.25
CA GLN A 26 -1.33 -16.58 -13.30
C GLN A 26 -2.10 -16.13 -12.06
N LEU A 27 -3.25 -15.48 -12.27
CA LEU A 27 -4.12 -14.93 -11.23
C LEU A 27 -5.53 -15.54 -11.35
N ARG A 28 -6.32 -15.44 -10.27
CA ARG A 28 -7.74 -15.85 -10.26
C ARG A 28 -8.66 -14.65 -10.50
N ASP A 29 -8.74 -13.76 -9.52
CA ASP A 29 -9.53 -12.53 -9.57
C ASP A 29 -8.68 -11.33 -9.12
N PHE A 30 -9.03 -10.12 -9.57
CA PHE A 30 -8.36 -8.86 -9.22
C PHE A 30 -9.12 -7.64 -9.76
N ASN A 31 -8.87 -6.46 -9.19
CA ASN A 31 -9.40 -5.21 -9.70
C ASN A 31 -8.55 -4.77 -10.90
N ARG A 32 -9.07 -4.86 -12.13
CA ARG A 32 -8.30 -4.49 -13.34
C ARG A 32 -7.77 -3.06 -13.29
N ALA A 33 -8.56 -2.12 -12.80
CA ALA A 33 -8.16 -0.72 -12.62
C ALA A 33 -7.09 -0.54 -11.52
N ALA A 34 -7.03 -1.45 -10.53
CA ALA A 34 -5.92 -1.47 -9.59
C ALA A 34 -4.67 -2.02 -10.30
N LEU A 35 -4.74 -3.22 -10.88
CA LEU A 35 -3.59 -3.87 -11.51
C LEU A 35 -2.95 -3.02 -12.62
N ASP A 36 -3.75 -2.27 -13.37
CA ASP A 36 -3.33 -1.38 -14.45
C ASP A 36 -3.33 0.10 -14.02
N SER A 37 -2.65 0.40 -12.93
CA SER A 37 -2.41 1.77 -12.47
C SER A 37 -1.04 1.88 -11.81
N TYR A 38 -0.41 3.04 -11.97
CA TYR A 38 0.93 3.33 -11.41
C TYR A 38 1.04 2.81 -9.95
N PRO A 39 2.14 2.14 -9.57
CA PRO A 39 3.39 1.95 -10.33
C PRO A 39 3.31 0.89 -11.45
N GLN A 40 2.19 0.19 -11.55
CA GLN A 40 2.03 -0.94 -12.46
C GLN A 40 1.35 -0.54 -13.77
N ARG A 41 1.68 -1.27 -14.82
CA ARG A 41 1.00 -1.24 -16.10
C ARG A 41 0.83 -2.65 -16.63
N VAL A 42 -0.35 -2.98 -17.10
CA VAL A 42 -0.60 -4.27 -17.77
C VAL A 42 -0.06 -4.20 -19.19
N ILE A 43 0.84 -5.12 -19.53
CA ILE A 43 1.45 -5.26 -20.85
C ILE A 43 0.65 -6.24 -21.70
N SER A 44 0.24 -7.36 -21.11
CA SER A 44 -0.62 -8.34 -21.77
C SER A 44 -1.58 -8.97 -20.77
N PHE A 45 -2.74 -9.36 -21.27
CA PHE A 45 -3.75 -10.05 -20.51
C PHE A 45 -4.47 -11.05 -21.41
N GLN A 46 -4.57 -12.28 -20.93
CA GLN A 46 -5.39 -13.31 -21.53
C GLN A 46 -6.11 -14.06 -20.40
N GLN A 47 -7.37 -14.42 -20.61
CA GLN A 47 -8.11 -15.25 -19.68
C GLN A 47 -8.44 -16.58 -20.35
N THR A 48 -8.15 -17.68 -19.67
CA THR A 48 -8.52 -19.04 -20.05
C THR A 48 -9.28 -19.64 -18.88
N ASP A 49 -10.56 -19.96 -19.09
CA ASP A 49 -11.49 -20.33 -18.02
C ASP A 49 -11.50 -19.30 -16.86
N SER A 50 -11.16 -19.74 -15.65
CA SER A 50 -11.06 -18.90 -14.45
C SER A 50 -9.65 -18.39 -14.17
N ILE A 51 -8.68 -18.65 -15.05
CA ILE A 51 -7.28 -18.24 -14.87
C ILE A 51 -6.93 -17.08 -15.78
N CYS A 52 -6.44 -16.01 -15.18
CA CYS A 52 -5.93 -14.84 -15.86
C CYS A 52 -4.41 -14.93 -15.99
N HIS A 53 -3.92 -14.97 -17.23
CA HIS A 53 -2.51 -14.85 -17.58
C HIS A 53 -2.20 -13.38 -17.80
N VAL A 54 -1.40 -12.78 -16.92
CA VAL A 54 -1.11 -11.35 -16.96
C VAL A 54 0.39 -11.12 -17.01
N THR A 55 0.82 -10.25 -17.91
CA THR A 55 2.14 -9.64 -17.83
C THR A 55 1.97 -8.20 -17.37
N ILE A 56 2.62 -7.83 -16.27
CA ILE A 56 2.68 -6.44 -15.82
C ILE A 56 4.12 -5.95 -15.82
N GLN A 57 4.29 -4.66 -16.01
CA GLN A 57 5.53 -3.95 -15.74
C GLN A 57 5.28 -3.01 -14.56
N SER A 58 6.13 -3.09 -13.53
CA SER A 58 6.12 -2.17 -12.40
C SER A 58 7.31 -1.23 -12.48
N SER A 59 7.14 0.00 -12.01
CA SER A 59 8.17 1.05 -11.94
C SER A 59 8.23 1.69 -10.55
N SER A 60 9.42 2.00 -10.04
CA SER A 60 9.53 2.69 -8.76
C SER A 60 9.55 4.22 -8.94
N VAL A 61 8.72 4.94 -8.18
CA VAL A 61 8.80 6.41 -8.08
C VAL A 61 10.17 6.88 -7.58
N MET A 62 10.84 6.05 -6.78
CA MET A 62 12.15 6.34 -6.24
C MET A 62 13.25 6.27 -7.31
N ALA A 63 13.01 5.55 -8.41
CA ALA A 63 13.93 5.46 -9.54
C ALA A 63 13.71 6.56 -10.60
N ASP A 64 12.55 7.24 -10.58
CA ASP A 64 12.23 8.33 -11.50
C ASP A 64 12.47 9.70 -10.84
N THR A 65 13.62 10.31 -11.15
CA THR A 65 14.03 11.61 -10.59
C THR A 65 13.10 12.75 -10.96
N SER A 66 12.42 12.66 -12.12
CA SER A 66 11.50 13.69 -12.59
C SER A 66 10.19 13.64 -11.82
N LEU A 67 9.60 12.44 -11.68
CA LEU A 67 8.41 12.24 -10.86
C LEU A 67 8.67 12.56 -9.41
N LEU A 68 9.82 12.12 -8.87
CA LEU A 68 10.19 12.39 -7.48
C LEU A 68 10.28 13.90 -7.18
N LYS A 69 10.75 14.71 -8.15
CA LYS A 69 10.75 16.17 -8.01
C LYS A 69 9.33 16.72 -7.92
N VAL A 70 8.40 16.24 -8.74
CA VAL A 70 6.98 16.64 -8.68
C VAL A 70 6.39 16.28 -7.32
N VAL A 71 6.55 15.02 -6.87
CA VAL A 71 6.04 14.57 -5.57
C VAL A 71 6.60 15.41 -4.41
N LYS A 72 7.92 15.67 -4.40
CA LYS A 72 8.57 16.48 -3.36
C LYS A 72 8.08 17.93 -3.33
N SER A 73 7.63 18.46 -4.46
CA SER A 73 7.11 19.83 -4.57
C SER A 73 5.59 19.95 -4.38
N ALA A 74 4.86 18.83 -4.38
CA ALA A 74 3.41 18.83 -4.32
C ALA A 74 2.90 19.40 -2.99
N VAL A 75 1.81 20.17 -3.06
CA VAL A 75 1.17 20.80 -1.91
C VAL A 75 -0.33 20.50 -1.89
N VAL A 76 -0.88 20.33 -0.70
CA VAL A 76 -2.32 20.35 -0.46
C VAL A 76 -2.77 21.81 -0.45
N ASP A 77 -3.78 22.13 -1.25
CA ASP A 77 -4.37 23.46 -1.35
C ASP A 77 -5.92 23.34 -1.37
N PRO A 78 -6.67 24.20 -0.65
CA PRO A 78 -8.13 24.24 -0.74
C PRO A 78 -8.72 24.41 -2.14
N GLY A 79 -7.97 25.02 -3.08
CA GLY A 79 -8.35 25.15 -4.48
C GLY A 79 -7.90 23.99 -5.37
N LEU A 80 -7.22 22.98 -4.81
CA LEU A 80 -6.77 21.80 -5.55
C LEU A 80 -7.98 20.94 -5.93
N SER A 81 -8.10 20.63 -7.22
CA SER A 81 -9.10 19.66 -7.71
C SER A 81 -8.44 18.32 -8.00
N TYR A 82 -9.18 17.26 -7.74
CA TYR A 82 -8.82 15.89 -8.08
C TYR A 82 -9.79 15.35 -9.15
N PRO A 83 -9.35 14.39 -9.98
CA PRO A 83 -10.25 13.66 -10.86
C PRO A 83 -11.44 13.05 -10.11
N SER A 84 -12.60 12.93 -10.78
CA SER A 84 -13.84 12.48 -10.13
C SER A 84 -13.76 11.06 -9.57
N ASP A 85 -12.94 10.20 -10.16
CA ASP A 85 -12.65 8.84 -9.70
C ASP A 85 -11.67 8.79 -8.52
N VAL A 86 -10.97 9.91 -8.22
CA VAL A 86 -10.07 10.04 -7.08
C VAL A 86 -10.78 10.61 -5.84
N LEU A 87 -11.79 11.46 -6.03
CA LEU A 87 -12.53 12.12 -4.94
C LEU A 87 -13.07 11.16 -3.87
N PRO A 88 -13.60 9.96 -4.19
CA PRO A 88 -14.09 9.03 -3.16
C PRO A 88 -13.02 8.59 -2.15
N PHE A 89 -11.73 8.69 -2.48
CA PHE A 89 -10.61 8.34 -1.60
C PHE A 89 -10.19 9.46 -0.64
N LEU A 90 -10.96 10.54 -0.59
CA LEU A 90 -10.93 11.55 0.47
C LEU A 90 -11.93 11.25 1.58
N GLU A 91 -12.97 10.48 1.28
CA GLU A 91 -14.11 10.28 2.18
C GLU A 91 -13.78 9.30 3.33
N PRO A 92 -14.40 9.48 4.50
CA PRO A 92 -14.27 8.53 5.60
C PRO A 92 -15.03 7.24 5.30
N THR A 93 -14.64 6.15 5.95
CA THR A 93 -15.39 4.89 5.97
C THR A 93 -15.65 4.43 7.40
N SER A 94 -16.38 3.34 7.60
CA SER A 94 -16.60 2.78 8.95
C SER A 94 -15.29 2.27 9.58
N LEU A 95 -14.33 1.81 8.78
CA LEU A 95 -13.02 1.36 9.25
C LEU A 95 -11.99 2.48 9.32
N ILE A 96 -12.15 3.50 8.47
CA ILE A 96 -11.20 4.60 8.31
C ILE A 96 -11.94 5.93 8.50
N ASP A 97 -12.36 6.20 9.74
CA ASP A 97 -13.01 7.47 10.09
C ASP A 97 -11.98 8.46 10.64
N TYR A 98 -11.60 9.44 9.80
CA TYR A 98 -10.64 10.47 10.19
C TYR A 98 -11.24 11.62 11.01
N ARG A 99 -12.56 11.60 11.24
CA ARG A 99 -13.30 12.63 11.99
C ARG A 99 -13.37 12.33 13.48
N LEU A 100 -12.80 11.21 13.92
CA LEU A 100 -12.70 10.87 15.34
C LEU A 100 -11.90 11.96 16.08
N PRO A 101 -12.40 12.51 17.21
CA PRO A 101 -11.72 13.58 17.94
C PRO A 101 -10.27 13.24 18.33
N GLU A 102 -10.03 11.98 18.72
CA GLU A 102 -8.69 11.49 19.06
C GLU A 102 -7.75 11.53 17.85
N LEU A 103 -8.22 11.10 16.68
CA LEU A 103 -7.42 11.15 15.46
C LEU A 103 -7.21 12.60 14.99
N GLN A 104 -8.22 13.47 15.08
CA GLN A 104 -8.08 14.88 14.75
C GLN A 104 -7.02 15.56 15.63
N THR A 105 -7.04 15.28 16.94
CA THR A 105 -6.01 15.79 17.88
C THR A 105 -4.61 15.31 17.50
N ILE A 106 -4.48 14.03 17.11
CA ILE A 106 -3.22 13.47 16.62
C ILE A 106 -2.79 14.18 15.33
N ALA A 107 -3.68 14.33 14.36
CA ALA A 107 -3.39 14.95 13.07
C ALA A 107 -3.00 16.44 13.23
N ASP A 108 -3.68 17.19 14.08
CA ASP A 108 -3.38 18.59 14.37
C ASP A 108 -2.00 18.74 15.02
N THR A 109 -1.65 17.83 15.93
CA THR A 109 -0.35 17.83 16.60
C THR A 109 0.78 17.39 15.66
N LEU A 110 0.56 16.33 14.90
CA LEU A 110 1.57 15.70 14.04
C LEU A 110 1.82 16.48 12.74
N LEU A 111 0.72 16.88 12.09
CA LEU A 111 0.72 17.43 10.73
C LEU A 111 0.46 18.94 10.75
N GLY A 112 -0.35 19.43 11.70
CA GLY A 112 -0.62 20.86 11.88
C GLY A 112 -0.98 21.57 10.58
N ASN A 113 -0.32 22.70 10.30
CA ASN A 113 -0.49 23.47 9.06
C ASN A 113 0.41 23.02 7.91
N GLU A 114 1.04 21.85 7.99
CA GLU A 114 1.84 21.29 6.88
C GLU A 114 0.97 21.20 5.62
N LYS A 115 1.55 21.65 4.51
CA LYS A 115 0.93 21.58 3.18
C LYS A 115 1.72 20.72 2.22
N ASN A 116 3.02 20.54 2.43
CA ASN A 116 3.84 19.75 1.53
C ASN A 116 3.47 18.27 1.62
N VAL A 117 2.98 17.69 0.52
CA VAL A 117 2.46 16.32 0.47
C VAL A 117 3.53 15.31 0.87
N TRP A 118 4.77 15.51 0.41
CA TRP A 118 5.91 14.66 0.77
C TRP A 118 6.17 14.66 2.28
N SER A 119 6.18 15.84 2.92
CA SER A 119 6.33 15.99 4.37
C SER A 119 5.18 15.33 5.14
N ILE A 120 3.93 15.52 4.68
CA ILE A 120 2.73 14.88 5.26
C ILE A 120 2.86 13.36 5.24
N ILE A 121 3.21 12.79 4.07
CA ILE A 121 3.38 11.35 3.90
C ILE A 121 4.46 10.81 4.84
N TRP A 122 5.64 11.44 4.89
CA TRP A 122 6.72 10.95 5.77
C TRP A 122 6.39 11.03 7.26
N LYS A 123 5.73 12.10 7.71
CA LYS A 123 5.25 12.23 9.09
C LYS A 123 4.20 11.16 9.40
N GLY A 124 3.26 10.92 8.49
CA GLY A 124 2.25 9.88 8.62
C GLY A 124 2.85 8.47 8.67
N LEU A 125 3.80 8.17 7.78
CA LEU A 125 4.52 6.89 7.75
C LEU A 125 5.27 6.66 9.06
N LYS A 126 6.05 7.65 9.50
CA LYS A 126 6.80 7.57 10.75
C LYS A 126 5.89 7.36 11.95
N PHE A 127 4.75 8.04 11.98
CA PHE A 127 3.77 7.88 13.04
C PHE A 127 3.14 6.50 13.01
N ALA A 128 2.57 6.06 11.88
CA ALA A 128 1.89 4.77 11.78
C ALA A 128 2.83 3.60 12.16
N SER A 129 4.07 3.64 11.68
CA SER A 129 5.07 2.60 11.93
C SER A 129 5.60 2.56 13.38
N THR A 130 5.34 3.60 14.19
CA THR A 130 5.82 3.67 15.58
C THR A 130 4.69 3.71 16.61
N TYR A 131 3.48 4.10 16.20
CA TYR A 131 2.30 4.16 17.05
C TYR A 131 1.71 2.78 17.33
N ILE A 132 1.67 1.91 16.30
CA ILE A 132 1.36 0.49 16.49
C ILE A 132 2.67 -0.19 16.89
N GLU A 133 2.79 -0.46 18.19
CA GLU A 133 4.00 -0.91 18.86
C GLU A 133 4.31 -2.39 18.65
N VAL A 134 3.25 -3.18 18.43
CA VAL A 134 3.32 -4.63 18.35
C VAL A 134 2.57 -5.11 17.12
N PHE A 135 3.23 -5.92 16.29
CA PHE A 135 2.56 -6.63 15.21
C PHE A 135 1.75 -7.81 15.78
N ASP A 136 0.50 -7.95 15.35
CA ASP A 136 -0.40 -9.00 15.81
C ASP A 136 -0.40 -10.21 14.87
N ASP A 137 0.60 -11.09 15.01
CA ASP A 137 0.72 -12.30 14.19
C ASP A 137 -0.53 -13.19 14.26
N SER A 138 -1.15 -13.29 15.45
CA SER A 138 -2.33 -14.13 15.65
C SER A 138 -3.54 -13.57 14.90
N LEU A 139 -3.77 -12.26 14.97
CA LEU A 139 -4.83 -11.62 14.20
C LEU A 139 -4.54 -11.67 12.69
N ALA A 140 -3.30 -11.46 12.27
CA ALA A 140 -2.90 -11.55 10.86
C ALA A 140 -3.22 -12.94 10.29
N MET A 141 -2.88 -14.01 11.02
CA MET A 141 -3.20 -15.39 10.64
C MET A 141 -4.70 -15.65 10.54
N GLU A 142 -5.52 -15.08 11.43
CA GLU A 142 -6.98 -15.25 11.35
C GLU A 142 -7.60 -14.42 10.22
N ILE A 143 -7.04 -13.26 9.88
CA ILE A 143 -7.43 -12.49 8.69
C ILE A 143 -7.08 -13.27 7.42
N ASP A 144 -5.88 -13.84 7.31
CA ASP A 144 -5.47 -14.62 6.13
C ASP A 144 -6.32 -15.90 5.93
N LYS A 145 -6.92 -16.43 6.99
CA LYS A 145 -7.88 -17.54 6.92
C LYS A 145 -9.31 -17.10 6.62
N GLY A 146 -9.60 -15.80 6.63
CA GLY A 146 -10.96 -15.27 6.51
C GLY A 146 -11.82 -15.44 7.76
N ASN A 147 -11.20 -15.71 8.91
CA ASN A 147 -11.89 -15.90 10.19
C ASN A 147 -12.03 -14.59 10.98
N SER A 148 -11.34 -13.53 10.55
CA SER A 148 -11.33 -12.23 11.21
C SER A 148 -11.21 -11.10 10.17
N PHE A 149 -11.41 -9.87 10.63
CA PHE A 149 -11.31 -8.66 9.81
C PHE A 149 -10.39 -7.64 10.47
N THR A 150 -9.93 -6.67 9.67
CA THR A 150 -9.22 -5.50 10.17
C THR A 150 -10.13 -4.66 11.08
N ALA A 151 -9.55 -3.96 12.06
CA ALA A 151 -10.32 -3.10 12.96
C ALA A 151 -10.47 -1.66 12.46
N ASP A 152 -11.45 -0.97 13.06
CA ASP A 152 -11.64 0.47 12.91
C ASP A 152 -10.55 1.31 13.63
N ILE A 153 -10.43 2.58 13.23
CA ILE A 153 -9.46 3.53 13.81
C ILE A 153 -9.57 3.65 15.34
N ALA A 154 -10.78 3.74 15.91
CA ALA A 154 -10.92 3.89 17.36
C ALA A 154 -10.33 2.69 18.11
N THR A 155 -10.54 1.50 17.58
CA THR A 155 -10.02 0.24 18.11
C THR A 155 -8.51 0.11 17.90
N ILE A 156 -7.97 0.58 16.77
CA ILE A 156 -6.52 0.65 16.51
C ILE A 156 -5.84 1.60 17.50
N LEU A 157 -6.38 2.82 17.67
CA LEU A 157 -5.85 3.84 18.58
C LEU A 157 -5.80 3.34 20.03
N ARG A 158 -6.83 2.61 20.48
CA ARG A 158 -6.88 2.05 21.83
C ARG A 158 -5.88 0.90 22.06
N ARG A 159 -5.71 0.01 21.08
CA ARG A 159 -4.91 -1.23 21.25
C ARG A 159 -3.43 -1.02 21.03
N ARG A 160 -3.04 -0.12 20.11
CA ARG A 160 -1.63 0.10 19.67
C ARG A 160 -0.92 -1.20 19.25
N LYS A 161 -1.68 -2.21 18.84
CA LYS A 161 -1.26 -3.52 18.35
C LYS A 161 -2.13 -3.87 17.15
N GLY A 162 -1.53 -4.33 16.05
CA GLY A 162 -2.24 -4.52 14.80
C GLY A 162 -1.49 -5.24 13.70
N THR A 163 -2.13 -5.38 12.54
CA THR A 163 -1.61 -6.07 11.34
C THR A 163 -1.32 -5.09 10.21
N CYS A 164 -0.73 -5.53 9.09
CA CYS A 164 -0.47 -4.69 7.90
C CYS A 164 -1.67 -3.82 7.49
N SER A 165 -2.88 -4.39 7.54
CA SER A 165 -4.13 -3.69 7.25
C SER A 165 -4.43 -2.55 8.24
N GLU A 166 -4.07 -2.69 9.50
CA GLU A 166 -4.33 -1.69 10.54
C GLU A 166 -3.29 -0.56 10.53
N TYR A 167 -2.02 -0.85 10.22
CA TYR A 167 -1.03 0.19 9.89
C TYR A 167 -1.52 1.02 8.69
N THR A 168 -2.05 0.34 7.69
CA THR A 168 -2.61 0.94 6.48
C THR A 168 -3.82 1.83 6.78
N ASN A 169 -4.80 1.34 7.54
CA ASN A 169 -5.98 2.12 7.93
C ASN A 169 -5.59 3.40 8.67
N LEU A 170 -4.71 3.29 9.67
CA LEU A 170 -4.25 4.44 10.46
C LEU A 170 -3.57 5.49 9.57
N PHE A 171 -2.70 5.05 8.66
CA PHE A 171 -2.04 5.95 7.73
C PHE A 171 -3.02 6.65 6.78
N ILE A 172 -3.95 5.90 6.17
CA ILE A 172 -4.96 6.47 5.26
C ILE A 172 -5.81 7.51 5.99
N ALA A 173 -6.21 7.24 7.24
CA ALA A 173 -6.98 8.20 8.02
C ALA A 173 -6.23 9.52 8.23
N LEU A 174 -4.92 9.47 8.49
CA LEU A 174 -4.07 10.66 8.60
C LEU A 174 -3.89 11.41 7.27
N MET A 175 -3.83 10.70 6.15
CA MET A 175 -3.74 11.34 4.83
C MET A 175 -5.04 12.05 4.47
N ARG A 176 -6.19 11.38 4.68
CA ARG A 176 -7.51 11.94 4.38
C ARG A 176 -7.87 13.14 5.27
N SER A 177 -7.44 13.15 6.54
CA SER A 177 -7.61 14.33 7.41
C SER A 177 -6.88 15.57 6.91
N LYS A 178 -5.83 15.38 6.10
CA LYS A 178 -5.08 16.44 5.41
C LYS A 178 -5.46 16.60 3.93
N SER A 179 -6.62 16.08 3.52
CA SER A 179 -7.12 16.18 2.15
C SER A 179 -6.15 15.61 1.09
N VAL A 180 -5.36 14.60 1.47
CA VAL A 180 -4.55 13.80 0.53
C VAL A 180 -5.37 12.55 0.19
N PRO A 181 -5.85 12.39 -1.06
CA PRO A 181 -6.59 11.19 -1.44
C PRO A 181 -5.70 9.97 -1.27
N CYS A 182 -6.20 8.98 -0.55
CA CYS A 182 -5.41 7.82 -0.19
C CYS A 182 -6.29 6.57 -0.22
N ARG A 183 -5.82 5.51 -0.87
CA ARG A 183 -6.58 4.27 -1.05
C ARG A 183 -5.90 3.08 -0.38
N PHE A 184 -6.73 2.14 0.06
CA PHE A 184 -6.29 0.87 0.61
C PHE A 184 -5.93 -0.06 -0.54
N ILE A 185 -4.76 -0.67 -0.47
CA ILE A 185 -4.28 -1.67 -1.42
C ILE A 185 -4.08 -2.99 -0.69
N THR A 186 -4.45 -4.08 -1.36
CA THR A 186 -3.96 -5.40 -0.99
C THR A 186 -3.56 -6.21 -2.21
N GLY A 187 -2.60 -7.10 -1.99
CA GLY A 187 -1.93 -7.83 -3.03
C GLY A 187 -0.85 -8.72 -2.45
N TYR A 188 0.15 -8.99 -3.28
CA TYR A 188 1.23 -9.90 -2.96
C TYR A 188 2.56 -9.17 -2.95
N VAL A 189 3.35 -9.35 -1.90
CA VAL A 189 4.75 -8.89 -1.85
C VAL A 189 5.67 -10.09 -1.95
N TYR A 190 6.81 -9.90 -2.62
CA TYR A 190 7.79 -10.95 -2.82
C TYR A 190 9.20 -10.41 -2.58
N TYR A 191 10.03 -11.10 -1.82
CA TYR A 191 11.39 -10.63 -1.53
C TYR A 191 12.45 -11.57 -2.14
N PRO A 192 13.04 -11.22 -3.30
CA PRO A 192 14.13 -12.00 -3.88
C PRO A 192 15.46 -11.79 -3.12
N PRO A 193 16.36 -12.80 -3.05
CA PRO A 193 16.27 -14.15 -3.61
C PRO A 193 15.64 -15.18 -2.65
N GLN A 194 15.20 -14.81 -1.46
CA GLN A 194 14.81 -15.76 -0.41
C GLN A 194 13.46 -16.46 -0.63
N ILE A 195 12.76 -16.27 -1.77
CA ILE A 195 11.44 -16.86 -2.08
C ILE A 195 10.47 -16.78 -0.89
N THR A 196 10.53 -15.69 -0.13
CA THR A 196 9.54 -15.38 0.88
C THR A 196 8.62 -14.31 0.31
N GLY A 197 7.36 -14.68 0.10
CA GLY A 197 6.31 -13.76 -0.30
C GLY A 197 5.04 -14.04 0.50
N GLY A 198 4.16 -13.07 0.56
CA GLY A 198 2.94 -13.14 1.34
C GLY A 198 1.90 -12.12 0.89
N THR A 199 0.68 -12.34 1.33
CA THR A 199 -0.37 -11.33 1.28
C THR A 199 0.08 -10.12 2.07
N HIS A 200 -0.19 -8.93 1.55
CA HIS A 200 0.12 -7.68 2.24
C HIS A 200 -0.96 -6.64 1.99
N ALA A 201 -1.06 -5.69 2.91
CA ALA A 201 -1.89 -4.52 2.78
C ALA A 201 -1.04 -3.27 2.96
N TRP A 202 -1.28 -2.28 2.11
CA TRP A 202 -0.54 -1.02 2.10
C TRP A 202 -1.40 0.11 1.55
N ALA A 203 -0.84 1.32 1.46
CA ALA A 203 -1.56 2.50 1.01
C ALA A 203 -0.99 3.07 -0.29
N GLU A 204 -1.84 3.74 -1.06
CA GLU A 204 -1.42 4.59 -2.18
C GLU A 204 -1.98 5.99 -2.02
N CYS A 205 -1.11 7.01 -2.12
CA CYS A 205 -1.48 8.42 -2.08
C CYS A 205 -1.57 9.01 -3.48
N TYR A 206 -2.64 9.70 -3.82
CA TYR A 206 -2.74 10.37 -5.12
C TYR A 206 -2.02 11.72 -5.10
N VAL A 207 -1.15 11.93 -6.08
CA VAL A 207 -0.42 13.19 -6.30
C VAL A 207 -0.71 13.70 -7.70
N ASN A 208 -1.26 14.92 -7.80
CA ASN A 208 -1.55 15.54 -9.10
C ASN A 208 -0.30 15.61 -9.98
N GLY A 209 -0.44 15.25 -11.26
CA GLY A 209 0.66 15.19 -12.21
C GLY A 209 1.54 13.92 -12.10
N VAL A 210 1.27 13.04 -11.15
CA VAL A 210 2.00 11.76 -10.98
C VAL A 210 1.05 10.56 -10.95
N GLY A 211 -0.04 10.65 -10.19
CA GLY A 211 -0.97 9.54 -9.96
C GLY A 211 -0.82 8.93 -8.57
N TRP A 212 -1.12 7.64 -8.43
CA TRP A 212 -1.09 6.90 -7.17
C TRP A 212 0.32 6.50 -6.78
N ILE A 213 0.83 6.95 -5.64
CA ILE A 213 2.18 6.61 -5.15
C ILE A 213 2.09 5.58 -4.02
N PRO A 214 2.77 4.42 -4.14
CA PRO A 214 2.75 3.37 -3.13
C PRO A 214 3.62 3.73 -1.93
N VAL A 215 3.10 3.44 -0.74
CA VAL A 215 3.79 3.62 0.53
C VAL A 215 3.52 2.42 1.43
N ASP A 216 4.47 2.08 2.30
CA ASP A 216 4.32 1.00 3.29
C ASP A 216 4.27 1.59 4.72
N PRO A 217 3.08 1.77 5.31
CA PRO A 217 2.94 2.25 6.67
C PRO A 217 3.47 1.31 7.74
N GLN A 218 3.51 0.00 7.48
CA GLN A 218 4.06 -0.96 8.43
C GLN A 218 5.58 -0.83 8.50
N ALA A 219 6.25 -0.72 7.34
CA ALA A 219 7.70 -0.52 7.28
C ALA A 219 8.13 0.94 7.51
N GLY A 220 7.19 1.90 7.43
CA GLY A 220 7.47 3.34 7.50
C GLY A 220 8.27 3.85 6.29
N GLN A 221 8.01 3.30 5.10
CA GLN A 221 8.82 3.52 3.90
C GLN A 221 7.98 3.94 2.68
N LEU A 222 8.64 4.54 1.69
CA LEU A 222 8.08 4.79 0.36
C LEU A 222 8.45 3.66 -0.60
N GLY A 223 7.46 3.13 -1.30
CA GLY A 223 7.61 2.03 -2.24
C GLY A 223 7.94 0.68 -1.58
N PHE A 224 8.01 -0.36 -2.41
CA PHE A 224 8.39 -1.72 -2.02
C PHE A 224 9.57 -2.19 -2.89
N PRO A 225 10.29 -3.24 -2.49
CA PRO A 225 11.25 -3.91 -3.36
C PRO A 225 10.58 -4.60 -4.55
N VAL A 226 9.44 -5.26 -4.31
CA VAL A 226 8.59 -5.94 -5.29
C VAL A 226 7.18 -6.09 -4.70
N GLU A 227 6.24 -5.34 -5.26
CA GLU A 227 4.82 -5.37 -4.95
C GLU A 227 3.99 -5.72 -6.18
N ILE A 228 2.98 -6.57 -5.99
CA ILE A 228 1.94 -6.88 -6.97
C ILE A 228 0.61 -6.46 -6.34
N LYS A 229 0.19 -5.23 -6.62
CA LYS A 229 -1.14 -4.71 -6.32
C LYS A 229 -2.19 -5.46 -7.15
N LEU A 230 -3.16 -6.06 -6.47
CA LEU A 230 -4.25 -6.81 -7.07
C LEU A 230 -5.60 -6.12 -6.85
N PHE A 231 -5.83 -5.63 -5.63
CA PHE A 231 -7.08 -5.01 -5.24
C PHE A 231 -6.84 -3.62 -4.65
N ALA A 232 -7.80 -2.74 -4.87
CA ALA A 232 -7.81 -1.39 -4.33
C ALA A 232 -9.22 -0.99 -3.94
N GLY A 233 -9.35 -0.27 -2.83
CA GLY A 233 -10.62 0.23 -2.32
C GLY A 233 -10.44 1.43 -1.40
N LYS A 234 -11.54 2.06 -0.99
CA LYS A 234 -11.55 3.08 0.07
C LYS A 234 -11.11 2.50 1.41
N ASP A 235 -11.39 1.22 1.65
CA ASP A 235 -10.93 0.42 2.77
C ASP A 235 -10.96 -1.06 2.37
N TYR A 236 -10.70 -1.96 3.32
CA TYR A 236 -10.61 -3.39 3.04
C TYR A 236 -11.89 -4.01 2.43
N PRO A 237 -13.11 -3.78 2.96
CA PRO A 237 -14.34 -4.27 2.32
C PRO A 237 -14.56 -3.75 0.90
N ASP A 238 -14.23 -2.49 0.63
CA ASP A 238 -14.39 -1.86 -0.68
C ASP A 238 -13.44 -2.44 -1.76
N CYS A 239 -12.41 -3.21 -1.36
CA CYS A 239 -11.56 -3.94 -2.31
C CYS A 239 -12.30 -5.01 -3.11
N GLY A 240 -13.45 -5.50 -2.62
CA GLY A 240 -14.30 -6.45 -3.37
C GLY A 240 -13.71 -7.86 -3.52
N ILE A 241 -12.84 -8.27 -2.59
CA ILE A 241 -12.18 -9.58 -2.61
C ILE A 241 -13.24 -10.67 -2.38
N LYS A 242 -13.35 -11.62 -3.30
CA LYS A 242 -14.31 -12.73 -3.20
C LYS A 242 -13.74 -13.89 -2.42
N ASP A 243 -12.50 -14.25 -2.70
CA ASP A 243 -11.76 -15.29 -2.01
C ASP A 243 -10.36 -14.77 -1.66
N LEU A 244 -9.88 -14.99 -0.43
CA LEU A 244 -8.55 -14.54 -0.02
C LEU A 244 -7.43 -15.21 -0.81
N SER A 245 -7.68 -16.41 -1.35
CA SER A 245 -6.76 -17.07 -2.27
C SER A 245 -6.58 -16.33 -3.59
N ASP A 246 -7.48 -15.40 -3.95
CA ASP A 246 -7.33 -14.53 -5.12
C ASP A 246 -6.16 -13.56 -4.97
N ILE A 247 -5.76 -13.25 -3.74
CA ILE A 247 -4.61 -12.37 -3.44
C ILE A 247 -3.28 -13.09 -3.70
N VAL A 248 -3.28 -14.43 -3.80
CA VAL A 248 -2.08 -15.23 -3.99
C VAL A 248 -1.95 -15.64 -5.46
N PRO A 249 -0.93 -15.16 -6.19
CA PRO A 249 -0.69 -15.61 -7.56
C PRO A 249 -0.43 -17.12 -7.62
N LEU A 250 -0.97 -17.79 -8.63
CA LEU A 250 -0.75 -19.22 -8.88
C LEU A 250 0.67 -19.50 -9.37
N SER A 251 1.23 -18.55 -10.11
CA SER A 251 2.62 -18.52 -10.51
C SER A 251 3.08 -17.08 -10.70
N ILE A 252 4.38 -16.86 -10.50
CA ILE A 252 5.05 -15.58 -10.74
C ILE A 252 6.41 -15.91 -11.37
N GLU A 253 6.67 -15.32 -12.53
CA GLU A 253 7.98 -15.32 -13.18
C GLU A 253 8.44 -13.87 -13.35
N ILE A 254 9.71 -13.60 -13.04
CA ILE A 254 10.32 -12.27 -13.09
C ILE A 254 11.38 -12.27 -14.20
N GLU A 255 11.20 -11.43 -15.23
CA GLU A 255 12.05 -11.47 -16.43
C GLU A 255 13.16 -10.42 -16.47
N ASN A 256 13.06 -9.34 -15.69
CA ASN A 256 14.02 -8.23 -15.70
C ASN A 256 14.21 -7.65 -14.30
N ASP A 257 14.89 -8.40 -13.43
CA ASP A 257 15.17 -7.95 -12.07
C ASP A 257 16.35 -6.97 -12.03
N THR A 258 16.06 -5.68 -12.20
CA THR A 258 17.06 -4.61 -12.02
C THR A 258 17.47 -4.41 -10.56
N TYR A 259 16.74 -5.00 -9.58
CA TYR A 259 17.04 -4.91 -8.15
C TYR A 259 18.45 -5.46 -7.82
N SER A 260 18.85 -6.54 -8.51
CA SER A 260 20.16 -7.17 -8.35
C SER A 260 21.35 -6.26 -8.68
N ARG A 261 21.15 -5.18 -9.47
CA ARG A 261 22.23 -4.28 -9.90
C ARG A 261 22.57 -3.17 -8.89
N TYR A 262 21.71 -2.92 -7.91
CA TYR A 262 21.90 -1.87 -6.90
C TYR A 262 22.45 -2.38 -5.56
N LYS A 263 22.90 -3.65 -5.51
CA LYS A 263 23.60 -4.26 -4.37
C LYS A 263 25.10 -3.92 -4.26
N LYS A 264 25.56 -2.83 -4.89
CA LYS A 264 26.96 -2.37 -4.77
C LYS A 264 27.05 -1.11 -3.93
#